data_AF-A0A7X6XGB2-F1
#
_entry.id   AF-A0A7X6XGB2-F1
#
_cell.length_a   1.000
_cell.length_b   1.000
_cell.length_c   1.000
_cell.angle_alpha   90.00
_cell.angle_beta   90.00
_cell.angle_gamma   90.00
#
_symmetry.space_group_name_H-M   'P 1'
#
loop_
_entity.id
_entity.type
_entity.pdbx_description
1 polymer ?
#
loop_
_entity_poly.entity_id
_entity_poly.type
_entity_poly.pdbx_seq_one_letter_code
_entity_poly.pdbx_strand_id
1 'polypeptide(L)'
;MTYYLNLIKDTIRKIWINVFWKNPPHLWALKVTISIAFLLIIAELVFGNSFIATTLALGVVAMALGETDVHPRGRLKSSGIMLMLFLVSSSIVGLLTPYPVVFGVALAVMIFSLTILAGVNSRLKGVTFGTMLIITYTMLGAGTSKEWFHQPLLYVAGASIYSTISVLLLYLRPLRLLRGELSTGFVYLAEYIDVKAKLFPSKPQ
;
A
#
# COMPACT_ATOMS: atom_id res chain seq x y z
N MET A 1 16.88 -20.13 -35.14
CA MET A 1 15.69 -19.84 -34.32
C MET A 1 16.04 -19.71 -32.82
N THR A 2 16.74 -20.67 -32.23
CA THR A 2 17.12 -20.72 -30.80
C THR A 2 18.04 -19.60 -30.32
N TYR A 3 18.97 -19.12 -31.17
CA TYR A 3 19.88 -18.02 -30.83
C TYR A 3 19.16 -16.68 -30.60
N TYR A 4 18.22 -16.33 -31.50
CA TYR A 4 17.42 -15.10 -31.37
C TYR A 4 16.48 -15.15 -30.15
N LEU A 5 15.90 -16.31 -29.83
CA LEU A 5 15.08 -16.47 -28.63
C LEU A 5 15.89 -16.22 -27.34
N ASN A 6 17.13 -16.71 -27.28
CA ASN A 6 17.99 -16.51 -26.11
C ASN A 6 18.47 -15.06 -25.99
N LEU A 7 18.78 -14.39 -27.10
CA LEU A 7 19.17 -12.98 -27.11
C LEU A 7 18.03 -12.06 -26.62
N ILE A 8 16.80 -12.34 -27.07
CA ILE A 8 15.59 -11.64 -26.62
C ILE A 8 15.36 -11.87 -25.12
N LYS A 9 15.46 -13.12 -24.67
CA LYS A 9 15.31 -13.47 -23.24
C LYS A 9 16.34 -12.78 -22.36
N ASP A 10 17.59 -12.69 -22.80
CA ASP A 10 18.65 -12.00 -22.06
C ASP A 10 18.47 -10.48 -22.03
N THR A 11 18.01 -9.89 -23.14
CA THR A 11 17.70 -8.45 -23.22
C THR A 11 16.53 -8.10 -22.31
N ILE A 12 15.45 -8.88 -22.34
CA ILE A 12 14.30 -8.73 -21.44
C ILE A 12 14.74 -8.88 -19.98
N ARG A 13 15.57 -9.89 -19.68
CA ARG A 13 16.09 -10.11 -18.32
C ARG A 13 16.90 -8.91 -17.83
N LYS A 14 17.78 -8.34 -18.66
CA LYS A 14 18.58 -7.16 -18.31
C LYS A 14 17.70 -5.93 -18.08
N ILE A 15 16.72 -5.69 -18.93
CA ILE A 15 15.75 -4.59 -18.78
C ILE A 15 14.96 -4.77 -17.48
N TRP A 16 14.46 -5.97 -17.23
CA TRP A 16 13.68 -6.27 -16.02
C TRP A 16 14.50 -6.05 -14.75
N ILE A 17 15.77 -6.45 -14.79
CA ILE A 17 16.68 -6.25 -13.65
C ILE A 17 17.00 -4.77 -13.43
N ASN A 18 17.32 -4.03 -14.49
CA ASN A 18 17.73 -2.62 -14.37
C ASN A 18 16.57 -1.68 -14.05
N VAL A 19 15.40 -1.89 -14.68
CA VAL A 19 14.26 -0.96 -14.57
C VAL A 19 13.44 -1.23 -13.31
N PHE A 20 13.09 -2.49 -13.05
CA PHE A 20 12.27 -2.83 -11.90
C PHE A 20 13.18 -3.16 -10.72
N TRP A 21 14.04 -4.15 -10.84
CA TRP A 21 14.77 -4.69 -9.68
C TRP A 21 15.77 -3.74 -9.03
N LYS A 22 16.26 -2.73 -9.75
CA LYS A 22 17.19 -1.73 -9.21
C LYS A 22 16.48 -0.56 -8.53
N ASN A 23 15.24 -0.25 -8.90
CA ASN A 23 14.49 0.91 -8.44
C ASN A 23 13.33 0.50 -7.51
N PRO A 24 13.42 0.79 -6.18
CA PRO A 24 12.37 0.44 -5.23
C PRO A 24 10.95 0.92 -5.60
N PRO A 25 10.74 2.15 -6.11
CA PRO A 25 9.41 2.63 -6.47
C PRO A 25 8.77 1.82 -7.62
N HIS A 26 9.57 1.41 -8.61
CA HIS A 26 9.08 0.64 -9.75
C HIS A 26 8.67 -0.77 -9.35
N LEU A 27 9.38 -1.40 -8.40
CA LEU A 27 8.96 -2.70 -7.85
C LEU A 27 7.66 -2.59 -7.07
N TRP A 28 7.51 -1.53 -6.27
CA TRP A 28 6.27 -1.31 -5.53
C TRP A 28 5.10 -1.13 -6.50
N ALA A 29 5.23 -0.27 -7.51
CA ALA A 29 4.21 -0.08 -8.54
C ALA A 29 3.89 -1.39 -9.28
N LEU A 30 4.91 -2.14 -9.70
CA LEU A 30 4.73 -3.43 -10.36
C LEU A 30 3.97 -4.43 -9.48
N LYS A 31 4.31 -4.52 -8.19
CA LYS A 31 3.65 -5.42 -7.23
C LYS A 31 2.16 -5.08 -7.09
N VAL A 32 1.85 -3.79 -6.99
CA VAL A 32 0.47 -3.29 -6.90
C VAL A 32 -0.29 -3.62 -8.18
N THR A 33 0.25 -3.28 -9.35
CA THR A 33 -0.39 -3.53 -10.64
C THR A 33 -0.65 -5.02 -10.88
N ILE A 34 0.32 -5.88 -10.59
CA ILE A 34 0.14 -7.34 -10.72
C ILE A 34 -0.94 -7.84 -9.76
N SER A 35 -0.96 -7.36 -8.53
CA SER A 35 -1.96 -7.78 -7.53
C SER A 35 -3.37 -7.37 -7.94
N ILE A 36 -3.53 -6.15 -8.44
CA ILE A 36 -4.81 -5.64 -8.94
C ILE A 36 -5.23 -6.43 -10.19
N ALA A 37 -4.36 -6.59 -11.18
CA ALA A 37 -4.68 -7.29 -12.41
C ALA A 37 -5.06 -8.76 -12.15
N PHE A 38 -4.31 -9.44 -11.29
CA PHE A 38 -4.60 -10.82 -10.89
C PHE A 38 -5.99 -10.94 -10.26
N LEU A 39 -6.33 -10.03 -9.33
CA LEU A 39 -7.62 -10.06 -8.66
C LEU A 39 -8.77 -9.67 -9.57
N LEU A 40 -8.60 -8.67 -10.43
CA LEU A 40 -9.61 -8.27 -11.41
C LEU A 40 -9.94 -9.43 -12.34
N ILE A 41 -8.93 -10.06 -12.96
CA ILE A 41 -9.13 -11.15 -13.92
C ILE A 41 -9.82 -12.35 -13.25
N ILE A 42 -9.39 -12.74 -12.04
CA ILE A 42 -10.00 -13.86 -11.32
C ILE A 42 -11.43 -13.54 -10.91
N ALA A 43 -11.67 -12.35 -10.35
CA ALA A 43 -13.00 -11.97 -9.88
C ALA A 43 -14.00 -11.90 -11.04
N GLU A 44 -13.58 -11.37 -12.19
CA GLU A 44 -14.43 -11.26 -13.37
C GLU A 44 -14.71 -12.63 -14.01
N LEU A 45 -13.71 -13.52 -14.06
CA LEU A 45 -13.88 -14.87 -14.60
C LEU A 45 -14.77 -15.77 -13.71
N VAL A 46 -14.66 -15.63 -12.38
CA VAL A 46 -15.37 -16.50 -11.43
C VAL A 46 -16.77 -15.99 -11.09
N PHE A 47 -16.91 -14.68 -10.85
CA PHE A 47 -18.16 -14.10 -10.33
C PHE A 47 -18.98 -13.36 -11.41
N GLY A 48 -18.39 -13.01 -12.55
CA GLY A 48 -19.06 -12.27 -13.61
C GLY A 48 -19.61 -10.89 -13.19
N ASN A 49 -19.13 -10.35 -12.07
CA ASN A 49 -19.64 -9.12 -11.49
C ASN A 49 -18.52 -8.09 -11.30
N SER A 50 -18.58 -7.03 -12.11
CA SER A 50 -17.60 -5.93 -12.10
C SER A 50 -17.53 -5.19 -10.75
N PHE A 51 -18.63 -5.16 -9.98
CA PHE A 51 -18.64 -4.55 -8.65
C PHE A 51 -17.73 -5.31 -7.66
N ILE A 52 -17.74 -6.65 -7.71
CA ILE A 52 -16.89 -7.48 -6.85
C ILE A 52 -15.42 -7.25 -7.20
N ALA A 53 -15.10 -7.27 -8.50
CA ALA A 53 -13.76 -7.06 -9.00
C ALA A 53 -13.20 -5.68 -8.59
N THR A 54 -13.97 -4.61 -8.81
CA THR A 54 -13.58 -3.24 -8.45
C THR A 54 -13.44 -3.05 -6.94
N THR A 55 -14.34 -3.61 -6.13
CA THR A 55 -14.26 -3.52 -4.66
C THR A 55 -13.03 -4.24 -4.11
N LEU A 56 -12.70 -5.44 -4.64
CA LEU A 56 -11.47 -6.15 -4.29
C LEU A 56 -10.23 -5.32 -4.66
N ALA A 57 -10.21 -4.72 -5.85
CA ALA A 57 -9.10 -3.88 -6.31
C ALA A 57 -8.92 -2.63 -5.43
N LEU A 58 -10.02 -1.99 -5.01
CA LEU A 58 -9.98 -0.86 -4.08
C LEU A 58 -9.38 -1.25 -2.71
N GLY A 59 -9.70 -2.46 -2.22
CA GLY A 59 -9.08 -3.02 -1.02
C GLY A 59 -7.55 -3.19 -1.17
N VAL A 60 -7.10 -3.68 -2.33
CA VAL A 60 -5.67 -3.79 -2.66
C VAL A 60 -5.00 -2.43 -2.67
N VAL A 61 -5.61 -1.43 -3.32
CA VAL A 61 -5.05 -0.07 -3.44
C VAL A 61 -4.92 0.59 -2.07
N ALA A 62 -5.97 0.51 -1.23
CA ALA A 62 -5.91 1.05 0.13
C ALA A 62 -4.82 0.37 0.97
N MET A 63 -4.67 -0.95 0.83
CA MET A 63 -3.61 -1.71 1.51
C MET A 63 -2.21 -1.34 1.01
N ALA A 64 -2.06 -1.16 -0.30
CA ALA A 64 -0.81 -0.80 -0.93
C ALA A 64 -0.34 0.60 -0.54
N LEU A 65 -1.23 1.58 -0.56
CA LEU A 65 -0.91 2.96 -0.21
C LEU A 65 -0.70 3.15 1.29
N GLY A 66 -1.35 2.34 2.13
CA GLY A 66 -1.12 2.32 3.57
C GLY A 66 0.12 1.54 4.01
N GLU A 67 0.80 0.89 3.07
CA GLU A 67 2.01 0.11 3.34
C GLU A 67 3.19 1.03 3.68
N THR A 68 3.71 0.91 4.91
CA THR A 68 4.94 1.60 5.31
C THR A 68 6.13 0.65 5.30
N ASP A 69 7.31 1.15 4.93
CA ASP A 69 8.54 0.35 4.85
C ASP A 69 9.16 0.11 6.22
N VAL A 70 8.92 -1.08 6.76
CA VAL A 70 9.48 -1.53 8.03
C VAL A 70 9.83 -3.01 7.94
N HIS A 71 10.70 -3.43 8.87
CA HIS A 71 11.07 -4.83 9.12
C HIS A 71 9.88 -5.80 8.96
N PRO A 72 10.10 -7.04 8.48
CA PRO A 72 9.04 -7.98 8.15
C PRO A 72 8.06 -8.28 9.30
N ARG A 73 8.53 -8.33 10.55
CA ARG A 73 7.67 -8.45 11.73
C ARG A 73 6.80 -7.21 11.97
N GLY A 74 7.34 -6.02 11.72
CA GLY A 74 6.61 -4.76 11.83
C GLY A 74 5.53 -4.65 10.75
N ARG A 75 5.87 -5.05 9.53
CA ARG A 75 4.97 -5.12 8.37
C ARG A 75 3.73 -5.98 8.63
N LEU A 76 3.93 -7.19 9.17
CA LEU A 76 2.81 -8.09 9.48
C LEU A 76 1.87 -7.50 10.54
N LYS A 77 2.44 -6.85 11.56
CA LYS A 77 1.65 -6.17 12.61
C LYS A 77 0.84 -5.00 12.05
N SER A 78 1.47 -4.12 11.26
CA SER A 78 0.76 -2.97 10.67
C SER A 78 -0.33 -3.42 9.70
N SER A 79 -0.07 -4.43 8.87
CA SER A 79 -1.10 -4.98 7.97
C SER A 79 -2.26 -5.60 8.75
N GLY A 80 -2.00 -6.35 9.82
CA GLY A 80 -3.05 -6.93 10.66
C GLY A 80 -3.95 -5.87 11.30
N ILE A 81 -3.36 -4.80 11.83
CA ILE A 81 -4.12 -3.65 12.38
C ILE A 81 -4.96 -3.00 11.28
N MET A 82 -4.40 -2.82 10.08
CA MET A 82 -5.10 -2.18 8.99
C MET A 82 -6.28 -3.02 8.47
N LEU A 83 -6.13 -4.36 8.37
CA LEU A 83 -7.24 -5.25 8.01
C LEU A 83 -8.38 -5.19 9.03
N MET A 84 -8.06 -5.14 10.32
CA MET A 84 -9.06 -4.97 11.39
C MET A 84 -9.76 -3.61 11.28
N LEU A 85 -9.00 -2.54 11.05
CA LEU A 85 -9.56 -1.21 10.86
C LEU A 85 -10.46 -1.13 9.62
N PHE A 86 -10.06 -1.75 8.50
CA PHE A 86 -10.86 -1.77 7.27
C PHE A 86 -12.21 -2.44 7.49
N LEU A 87 -12.20 -3.59 8.19
CA LEU A 87 -13.42 -4.31 8.52
C LEU A 87 -14.36 -3.46 9.39
N VAL A 88 -13.82 -2.90 10.48
CA VAL A 88 -14.61 -2.11 11.44
C VAL A 88 -15.11 -0.81 10.81
N SER A 89 -14.23 -0.04 10.16
CA SER A 89 -14.59 1.26 9.60
C SER A 89 -15.59 1.12 8.46
N SER A 90 -15.40 0.16 7.56
CA SER A 90 -16.33 -0.08 6.45
C SER A 90 -17.69 -0.58 6.98
N SER A 91 -17.70 -1.45 8.00
CA SER A 91 -18.96 -1.92 8.60
C SER A 91 -19.73 -0.78 9.29
N ILE A 92 -19.04 0.11 10.01
CA ILE A 92 -19.66 1.29 10.63
C ILE A 92 -20.25 2.19 9.54
N VAL A 93 -19.50 2.48 8.48
CA VAL A 93 -20.00 3.31 7.37
C VAL A 93 -21.24 2.67 6.75
N GLY A 94 -21.20 1.38 6.41
CA GLY A 94 -22.32 0.66 5.81
C GLY A 94 -23.58 0.66 6.68
N LEU A 95 -23.44 0.47 8.00
CA LEU A 95 -24.56 0.45 8.96
C LEU A 95 -25.18 1.84 9.18
N LEU A 96 -24.35 2.89 9.20
CA LEU A 96 -24.82 4.25 9.50
C LEU A 96 -25.32 5.00 8.27
N THR A 97 -25.08 4.50 7.06
CA THR A 97 -25.56 5.09 5.79
C THR A 97 -27.03 5.54 5.81
N PRO A 98 -28.00 4.78 6.37
CA PRO A 98 -29.41 5.18 6.41
C PRO A 98 -29.72 6.37 7.32
N TYR A 99 -28.83 6.72 8.26
CA TYR A 99 -29.05 7.74 9.29
C TYR A 99 -28.05 8.91 9.13
N PRO A 100 -28.32 9.89 8.24
CA PRO A 100 -27.33 10.88 7.82
C PRO A 100 -26.77 11.74 8.96
N VAL A 101 -27.58 12.08 9.97
CA VAL A 101 -27.14 12.88 11.12
C VAL A 101 -26.17 12.08 12.00
N VAL A 102 -26.53 10.84 12.34
CA VAL A 102 -25.69 9.95 13.15
C VAL A 102 -24.40 9.61 12.41
N PHE A 103 -24.50 9.37 11.10
CA PHE A 103 -23.37 9.14 10.22
C PHE A 103 -22.38 10.31 10.23
N GLY A 104 -22.86 11.56 10.12
CA GLY A 104 -21.99 12.74 10.16
C GLY A 104 -21.19 12.85 11.45
N VAL A 105 -21.82 12.62 12.60
CA VAL A 105 -21.14 12.64 13.91
C VAL A 105 -20.14 11.49 14.02
N ALA A 106 -20.53 10.26 13.65
CA ALA A 106 -19.64 9.11 13.70
C ALA A 106 -18.43 9.26 12.77
N LEU A 107 -18.64 9.80 11.57
CA LEU A 107 -17.58 10.10 10.60
C LEU A 107 -16.60 11.12 11.15
N ALA A 108 -17.10 12.21 11.76
CA ALA A 108 -16.24 13.21 12.40
C ALA A 108 -15.37 12.58 13.51
N VAL A 109 -15.97 11.76 14.37
CA VAL A 109 -15.24 11.04 15.45
C VAL A 109 -14.21 10.08 14.88
N MET A 110 -14.55 9.32 13.83
CA MET A 110 -13.61 8.39 13.17
C MET A 110 -12.42 9.12 12.55
N ILE A 111 -12.66 10.16 11.75
CA ILE A 111 -11.58 10.91 11.09
C ILE A 111 -10.70 11.60 12.14
N PHE A 112 -11.28 12.19 13.18
CA PHE A 112 -10.52 12.81 14.27
C PHE A 112 -9.62 11.77 14.98
N SER A 113 -10.19 10.62 15.33
CA SER A 113 -9.45 9.52 15.97
C SER A 113 -8.32 8.98 15.08
N LEU A 114 -8.58 8.78 13.78
CA LEU A 114 -7.58 8.33 12.81
C LEU A 114 -6.47 9.37 12.61
N THR A 115 -6.81 10.66 12.60
CA THR A 115 -5.82 11.75 12.49
C THR A 115 -4.88 11.78 13.70
N ILE A 116 -5.42 11.62 14.92
CA ILE A 116 -4.58 11.51 16.12
C ILE A 116 -3.70 10.26 16.04
N LEU A 117 -4.27 9.11 15.65
CA LEU A 117 -3.53 7.86 15.52
C LEU A 117 -2.38 7.94 14.50
N ALA A 118 -2.56 8.72 13.43
CA ALA A 118 -1.52 8.99 12.44
C ALA A 118 -0.31 9.73 13.05
N GLY A 119 -0.54 10.58 14.06
CA GLY A 119 0.51 11.34 14.74
C GLY A 119 1.38 10.52 15.70
N VAL A 120 0.87 9.39 16.21
CA VAL A 120 1.53 8.62 17.29
C VAL A 120 2.81 7.92 16.83
N ASN A 121 2.82 7.37 15.61
CA ASN A 121 3.97 6.61 15.10
C ASN A 121 4.04 6.73 13.58
N SER A 122 5.25 6.83 13.01
CA SER A 122 5.46 6.84 11.55
C SER A 122 4.81 5.63 10.85
N ARG A 123 4.73 4.48 11.54
CA ARG A 123 4.09 3.26 11.05
C ARG A 123 2.57 3.37 10.95
N LEU A 124 1.94 4.11 11.87
CA LEU A 124 0.49 4.23 11.92
C LEU A 124 -0.04 5.23 10.88
N LYS A 125 0.81 6.15 10.39
CA LYS A 125 0.47 7.09 9.31
C LYS A 125 -0.09 6.39 8.08
N GLY A 126 0.61 5.35 7.60
CA GLY A 126 0.15 4.57 6.46
C GLY A 126 -1.13 3.80 6.77
N VAL A 127 -1.20 3.17 7.95
CA VAL A 127 -2.39 2.44 8.41
C VAL A 127 -3.64 3.32 8.37
N THR A 128 -3.56 4.51 8.96
CA THR A 128 -4.69 5.45 9.01
C THR A 128 -5.04 6.01 7.64
N PHE A 129 -4.05 6.25 6.77
CA PHE A 129 -4.28 6.70 5.39
C PHE A 129 -5.06 5.67 4.59
N GLY A 130 -4.66 4.39 4.68
CA GLY A 130 -5.39 3.29 4.07
C GLY A 130 -6.83 3.20 4.61
N THR A 131 -7.03 3.38 5.92
CA THR A 131 -8.37 3.32 6.53
C THR A 131 -9.27 4.46 6.04
N MET A 132 -8.73 5.67 5.90
CA MET A 132 -9.46 6.81 5.33
C MET A 132 -9.89 6.56 3.88
N LEU A 133 -9.06 5.88 3.08
CA LEU A 133 -9.43 5.47 1.72
C LEU A 133 -10.60 4.48 1.74
N ILE A 134 -10.56 3.45 2.58
CA ILE A 134 -11.67 2.49 2.71
C ILE A 134 -12.96 3.17 3.16
N ILE A 135 -12.88 4.09 4.12
CA ILE A 135 -14.03 4.89 4.55
C ILE A 135 -14.65 5.59 3.34
N THR A 136 -13.83 6.28 2.53
CA THR A 136 -14.28 6.96 1.30
C THR A 136 -14.84 6.00 0.27
N TYR A 137 -14.18 4.85 0.04
CA TYR A 137 -14.62 3.86 -0.94
C TYR A 137 -15.95 3.22 -0.54
N THR A 138 -16.15 2.95 0.74
CA THR A 138 -17.41 2.41 1.26
C THR A 138 -18.54 3.42 1.06
N MET A 139 -18.27 4.72 1.21
CA MET A 139 -19.24 5.78 0.91
C MET A 139 -19.56 5.86 -0.58
N LEU A 140 -18.57 5.72 -1.46
CA LEU A 140 -18.79 5.74 -2.91
C LEU A 140 -19.60 4.53 -3.39
N GLY A 141 -19.41 3.37 -2.75
CA GLY A 141 -20.20 2.18 -3.00
C GLY A 141 -21.52 2.13 -2.23
N ALA A 142 -21.85 3.14 -1.42
CA ALA A 142 -23.05 3.09 -0.60
C ALA A 142 -24.30 2.91 -1.47
N GLY A 143 -25.07 1.85 -1.21
CA GLY A 143 -26.31 1.54 -1.95
C GLY A 143 -26.19 0.57 -3.13
N THR A 144 -24.99 0.11 -3.50
CA THR A 144 -24.84 -0.93 -4.55
C THR A 144 -24.95 -2.36 -4.02
N SER A 145 -24.59 -2.60 -2.76
CA SER A 145 -24.76 -3.91 -2.12
C SER A 145 -26.00 -3.96 -1.22
N LYS A 146 -26.76 -5.05 -1.34
CA LYS A 146 -28.00 -5.28 -0.56
C LYS A 146 -27.73 -5.44 0.95
N GLU A 147 -26.56 -5.96 1.28
CA GLU A 147 -26.13 -6.26 2.65
C GLU A 147 -24.93 -5.40 3.06
N TRP A 148 -24.93 -4.92 4.31
CA TRP A 148 -23.89 -4.04 4.86
C TRP A 148 -22.52 -4.71 5.00
N PHE A 149 -22.48 -6.05 5.16
CA PHE A 149 -21.23 -6.80 5.38
C PHE A 149 -20.51 -7.18 4.08
N HIS A 150 -21.16 -7.04 2.92
CA HIS A 150 -20.62 -7.52 1.66
C HIS A 150 -19.39 -6.72 1.21
N GLN A 151 -19.49 -5.38 1.21
CA GLN A 151 -18.38 -4.49 0.89
C GLN A 151 -17.19 -4.61 1.85
N PRO A 152 -17.37 -4.55 3.19
CA PRO A 152 -16.27 -4.74 4.14
C PRO A 152 -15.48 -6.03 3.89
N LEU A 153 -16.18 -7.14 3.65
CA LEU A 153 -15.54 -8.44 3.43
C LEU A 153 -14.71 -8.44 2.14
N LEU A 154 -15.21 -7.81 1.07
CA LEU A 154 -14.49 -7.68 -0.20
C LEU A 154 -13.25 -6.80 -0.06
N TYR A 155 -13.33 -5.67 0.64
CA TYR A 155 -12.16 -4.84 0.91
C TYR A 155 -11.07 -5.60 1.67
N VAL A 156 -11.46 -6.32 2.72
CA VAL A 156 -10.54 -7.12 3.55
C VAL A 156 -9.96 -8.28 2.74
N ALA A 157 -10.76 -8.95 1.91
CA ALA A 157 -10.28 -10.03 1.05
C ALA A 157 -9.20 -9.53 0.08
N GLY A 158 -9.46 -8.44 -0.65
CA GLY A 158 -8.48 -7.85 -1.57
C GLY A 158 -7.21 -7.38 -0.86
N ALA A 159 -7.38 -6.66 0.25
CA ALA A 159 -6.27 -6.21 1.10
C ALA A 159 -5.42 -7.38 1.65
N SER A 160 -6.06 -8.47 2.06
CA SER A 160 -5.37 -9.65 2.63
C SER A 160 -4.48 -10.35 1.61
N ILE A 161 -4.92 -10.43 0.35
CA ILE A 161 -4.18 -11.06 -0.74
C ILE A 161 -2.94 -10.22 -1.06
N TYR A 162 -3.11 -8.91 -1.22
CA TYR A 162 -1.96 -8.01 -1.41
C TYR A 162 -0.99 -8.06 -0.22
N SER A 163 -1.51 -8.02 1.01
CA SER A 163 -0.68 -8.10 2.21
C SER A 163 0.15 -9.39 2.25
N THR A 164 -0.44 -10.52 1.85
CA THR A 164 0.25 -11.82 1.77
C THR A 164 1.37 -11.80 0.73
N ILE A 165 1.08 -11.33 -0.49
CA ILE A 165 2.07 -11.18 -1.57
C ILE A 165 3.21 -10.25 -1.13
N SER A 166 2.84 -9.14 -0.49
CA SER A 166 3.76 -8.13 0.00
C SER A 166 4.71 -8.66 1.07
N VAL A 167 4.21 -9.40 2.06
CA VAL A 167 5.02 -10.03 3.10
C VAL A 167 5.90 -11.14 2.53
N LEU A 168 5.36 -11.97 1.63
CA LEU A 168 6.11 -13.05 0.98
C LEU A 168 7.32 -12.51 0.20
N LEU A 169 7.11 -11.44 -0.58
CA LEU A 169 8.18 -10.78 -1.33
C LEU A 169 9.27 -10.22 -0.40
N LEU A 170 8.87 -9.70 0.75
CA LEU A 170 9.78 -9.16 1.76
C LEU A 170 10.64 -10.27 2.40
N TYR A 171 10.07 -11.45 2.66
CA TYR A 171 10.82 -12.61 3.13
C TYR A 171 11.82 -13.16 2.09
N LEU A 172 11.47 -13.10 0.80
CA LEU A 172 12.36 -13.54 -0.29
C LEU A 172 13.60 -12.65 -0.46
N ARG A 173 13.50 -11.34 -0.19
CA ARG A 173 14.59 -10.36 -0.39
C ARG A 173 14.63 -9.27 0.70
N PRO A 174 14.89 -9.62 1.98
CA PRO A 174 14.80 -8.67 3.10
C PRO A 174 15.86 -7.55 3.04
N LEU A 175 17.04 -7.84 2.49
CA LEU A 175 18.20 -6.92 2.46
C LEU A 175 18.04 -5.72 1.50
N ARG A 176 16.97 -5.66 0.70
CA ARG A 176 16.83 -4.61 -0.32
C ARG A 176 16.40 -3.26 0.23
N LEU A 177 15.40 -3.24 1.11
CA LEU A 177 14.90 -2.00 1.71
C LEU A 177 16.01 -1.31 2.52
N LEU A 178 16.79 -2.12 3.26
CA LEU A 178 17.92 -1.62 4.04
C LEU A 178 18.98 -0.91 3.18
N ARG A 179 19.29 -1.44 1.99
CA ARG A 179 20.26 -0.83 1.07
C ARG A 179 19.78 0.52 0.52
N GLY A 180 18.48 0.65 0.28
CA GLY A 180 17.88 1.91 -0.18
C GLY A 180 18.01 3.00 0.88
N GLU A 181 17.55 2.72 2.09
CA GLU A 181 17.64 3.68 3.21
C GLU A 181 19.08 4.06 3.56
N LEU A 182 20.02 3.10 3.53
CA LEU A 182 21.44 3.38 3.74
C LEU A 182 22.00 4.31 2.65
N SER A 183 21.66 4.06 1.38
CA SER A 183 22.10 4.92 0.27
C SER A 183 21.61 6.34 0.46
N THR A 184 20.32 6.52 0.80
CA THR A 184 19.74 7.83 1.06
C THR A 184 20.40 8.50 2.27
N GLY A 185 20.65 7.74 3.34
CA GLY A 185 21.36 8.23 4.52
C GLY A 185 22.78 8.72 4.21
N PHE A 186 23.54 8.00 3.38
CA PHE A 186 24.86 8.44 2.94
C PHE A 186 24.82 9.69 2.05
N VAL A 187 23.78 9.83 1.21
CA VAL A 187 23.56 11.04 0.41
C VAL A 187 23.29 12.24 1.31
N TYR A 188 22.39 12.14 2.29
CA TYR A 188 22.15 13.22 3.25
C TYR A 188 23.38 13.53 4.10
N LEU A 189 24.17 12.52 4.47
CA LEU A 189 25.42 12.74 5.19
C LEU A 189 26.43 13.50 4.34
N ALA A 190 26.55 13.16 3.05
CA ALA A 190 27.43 13.86 2.13
C ALA A 190 27.01 15.34 1.96
N GLU A 191 25.71 15.58 1.80
CA GLU A 191 25.15 16.93 1.71
C GLU A 191 25.41 17.75 2.98
N TYR A 192 25.21 17.14 4.16
CA TYR A 192 25.52 17.76 5.44
C TYR A 192 27.02 18.11 5.56
N ILE A 193 27.92 17.22 5.14
CA ILE A 193 29.37 17.48 5.15
C ILE A 193 29.74 18.63 4.22
N ASP A 194 29.15 18.70 3.02
CA ASP A 194 29.38 19.80 2.07
C ASP A 194 28.93 21.16 2.63
N VAL A 195 27.75 21.20 3.25
CA VAL A 195 27.26 22.40 3.95
C VAL A 195 28.17 22.77 5.12
N LYS A 196 28.62 21.79 5.91
CA LYS A 196 29.55 22.03 7.02
C LYS A 196 30.90 22.55 6.53
N ALA A 197 31.45 22.02 5.45
CA ALA A 197 32.72 22.46 4.88
C ALA A 197 32.67 23.93 4.43
N LYS A 198 31.54 24.38 3.86
CA LYS A 198 31.32 25.78 3.48
C LYS A 198 31.38 26.77 4.66
N LEU A 199 31.10 26.31 5.89
CA LEU A 199 31.20 27.12 7.11
C LEU A 199 32.64 27.26 7.64
N PHE A 200 33.58 26.44 7.16
CA PHE A 200 34.99 26.50 7.52
C PHE A 200 35.85 26.80 6.29
N PRO A 201 35.80 28.02 5.73
CA PRO A 201 36.63 28.38 4.59
C PRO A 201 38.10 28.32 5.01
N SER A 202 38.83 27.32 4.51
CA SER A 202 40.28 27.32 4.56
C SER A 202 40.76 28.44 3.64
N LYS A 203 41.15 29.59 4.21
CA LYS A 203 41.94 30.56 3.45
C LYS A 203 43.23 29.85 3.02
N PRO A 204 43.54 29.74 1.72
CA PRO A 204 44.88 29.33 1.32
C PRO A 204 45.85 30.38 1.88
N GLN A 205 46.81 29.93 2.71
CA GLN A 205 47.94 30.74 3.17
C GLN A 205 48.94 30.92 2.03
#